data_AF-A0A9K3DUX1-F1
#
_entry.id   AF-A0A9K3DUX1-F1
#
_cell.length_a   1.000
_cell.length_b   1.000
_cell.length_c   1.000
_cell.angle_alpha   90.00
_cell.angle_beta   90.00
_cell.angle_gamma   90.00
#
_symmetry.space_group_name_H-M   'P 1'
#
loop_
_entity.id
_entity.type
_entity.pdbx_description
1 polymer ?
#
loop_
_entity_poly.entity_id
_entity_poly.type
_entity_poly.pdbx_seq_one_letter_code
_entity_poly.pdbx_strand_id
1 'polypeptide(L)'
;MKGTDVKLVIQKTLYKSDTLKTQNRLNMPFNQLETNKFLTEDERQIVESDVPKENNIEVSLLGPTLEMYKLKMELTMWPMLSTYNYVLKTNWYQFWFDNKQHLKEGSKIQVWSFRRDQQLCFAIVCVE
;
A
#
# COMPACT_ATOMS: atom_id res chain seq x y z
N MET A 1 15.80 7.08 -9.73
CA MET A 1 15.49 6.65 -8.35
C MET A 1 16.50 5.62 -7.89
N LYS A 2 17.00 5.70 -6.65
CA LYS A 2 17.96 4.72 -6.07
C LYS A 2 17.29 3.97 -4.90
N GLY A 3 16.20 3.26 -5.20
CA GLY A 3 15.54 2.40 -4.20
C GLY A 3 16.31 1.09 -4.02
N THR A 4 16.36 0.56 -2.81
CA THR A 4 16.95 -0.76 -2.47
C THR A 4 15.89 -1.70 -1.92
N ASP A 5 16.21 -2.98 -1.75
CA ASP A 5 15.31 -4.00 -1.19
C ASP A 5 13.91 -4.02 -1.85
N VAL A 6 13.90 -4.01 -3.18
CA VAL A 6 12.67 -3.97 -3.98
C VAL A 6 11.97 -5.32 -3.92
N LYS A 7 10.72 -5.35 -3.48
CA LYS A 7 9.93 -6.57 -3.32
C LYS A 7 8.51 -6.36 -3.85
N LEU A 8 8.03 -7.27 -4.70
CA LEU A 8 6.63 -7.34 -5.08
C LEU A 8 5.82 -7.81 -3.87
N VAL A 9 4.89 -6.98 -3.39
CA VAL A 9 4.06 -7.28 -2.22
C VAL A 9 2.81 -8.01 -2.63
N ILE A 10 2.11 -7.53 -3.66
CA ILE A 10 0.88 -8.13 -4.15
C ILE A 10 0.63 -7.73 -5.62
N GLN A 11 0.04 -8.64 -6.37
CA GLN A 11 -0.64 -8.34 -7.62
C GLN A 11 -2.14 -8.57 -7.44
N LYS A 12 -2.97 -7.55 -7.70
CA LYS A 12 -4.43 -7.64 -7.52
C LYS A 12 -5.18 -6.76 -8.51
N THR A 13 -6.47 -7.04 -8.68
CA THR A 13 -7.39 -6.13 -9.37
C THR A 13 -7.78 -4.98 -8.44
N LEU A 14 -7.80 -3.75 -8.95
CA LEU A 14 -8.43 -2.62 -8.27
C LEU A 14 -9.94 -2.79 -8.29
N TYR A 15 -10.53 -3.06 -7.13
CA TYR A 15 -11.98 -3.20 -7.02
C TYR A 15 -12.63 -1.86 -6.70
N LYS A 16 -13.95 -1.76 -6.92
CA LYS A 16 -14.76 -0.60 -6.55
C LYS A 16 -14.51 -0.11 -5.12
N SER A 17 -14.34 -1.03 -4.18
CA SER A 17 -14.02 -0.71 -2.78
C SER A 17 -12.76 0.14 -2.64
N ASP A 18 -11.73 -0.16 -3.44
CA ASP A 18 -10.46 0.57 -3.43
C ASP A 18 -10.58 1.97 -4.08
N THR A 19 -11.64 2.24 -4.85
CA THR A 19 -11.82 3.52 -5.56
C THR A 19 -12.89 4.43 -4.91
N LEU A 20 -13.48 4.00 -3.79
CA LEU A 20 -14.52 4.77 -3.09
C LEU A 20 -13.95 5.77 -2.09
N LYS A 21 -14.39 7.03 -2.18
CA LYS A 21 -14.03 8.10 -1.22
C LYS A 21 -14.37 7.75 0.22
N THR A 22 -15.48 7.04 0.44
CA THR A 22 -15.93 6.62 1.77
C THR A 22 -15.01 5.59 2.42
N GLN A 23 -14.30 4.78 1.62
CA GLN A 23 -13.36 3.78 2.12
C GLN A 23 -11.94 4.33 2.24
N ASN A 24 -11.52 5.16 1.27
CA ASN A 24 -10.24 5.88 1.27
C ASN A 24 -9.03 4.98 1.62
N ARG A 25 -8.98 3.79 1.03
CA ARG A 25 -7.96 2.78 1.32
C ARG A 25 -7.71 1.83 0.15
N LEU A 26 -6.50 1.30 0.04
CA LEU A 26 -6.18 0.11 -0.74
C LEU A 26 -6.05 -1.07 0.22
N ASN A 27 -6.88 -2.09 0.03
CA ASN A 27 -6.79 -3.31 0.82
C ASN A 27 -5.88 -4.34 0.15
N MET A 28 -4.96 -4.94 0.91
CA MET A 28 -4.01 -5.97 0.47
C MET A 28 -4.17 -7.21 1.37
N PRO A 29 -5.04 -8.17 0.99
CA PRO A 29 -5.30 -9.36 1.78
C PRO A 29 -4.04 -10.21 1.98
N PHE A 30 -3.79 -10.66 3.22
CA PHE A 30 -2.54 -11.35 3.55
C PHE A 30 -2.36 -12.66 2.78
N ASN A 31 -3.46 -13.36 2.48
CA ASN A 31 -3.46 -14.60 1.71
C ASN A 31 -3.26 -14.41 0.19
N GLN A 32 -3.19 -13.17 -0.29
CA GLN A 32 -2.92 -12.82 -1.69
C GLN A 32 -1.55 -12.17 -1.86
N LEU A 33 -0.75 -12.07 -0.79
CA LEU A 33 0.58 -11.48 -0.86
C LEU A 33 1.55 -12.42 -1.58
N GLU A 34 2.38 -11.85 -2.43
CA GLU A 34 3.56 -12.51 -3.00
C GLU A 34 4.67 -12.61 -1.94
N THR A 35 4.72 -11.65 -1.01
CA THR A 35 5.60 -11.70 0.16
C THR A 35 5.07 -10.88 1.32
N ASN A 36 5.32 -11.37 2.54
CA ASN A 36 5.11 -10.64 3.79
C ASN A 36 6.45 -10.20 4.44
N LYS A 37 7.57 -10.35 3.71
CA LYS A 37 8.93 -10.03 4.18
C LYS A 37 9.41 -8.66 3.70
N PHE A 38 8.52 -7.68 3.64
CA PHE A 38 8.86 -6.31 3.22
C PHE A 38 9.01 -5.34 4.39
N LEU A 39 8.55 -5.71 5.59
CA LEU A 39 8.73 -4.95 6.82
C LEU A 39 10.00 -5.39 7.56
N THR A 40 10.63 -4.44 8.26
CA THR A 40 11.57 -4.75 9.34
C THR A 40 10.82 -5.30 10.55
N GLU A 41 11.55 -5.84 11.52
CA GLU A 41 10.94 -6.37 12.74
C GLU A 41 10.23 -5.27 13.56
N ASP A 42 10.87 -4.10 13.71
CA ASP A 42 10.27 -2.97 14.42
C ASP A 42 9.00 -2.47 13.72
N GLU A 43 9.03 -2.34 12.40
CA GLU A 43 7.85 -1.95 11.61
C GLU A 43 6.72 -2.99 11.70
N ARG A 44 7.06 -4.27 11.71
CA ARG A 44 6.10 -5.35 11.90
C ARG A 44 5.40 -5.21 13.25
N GLN A 45 6.16 -5.03 14.33
CA GLN A 45 5.62 -4.85 15.68
C GLN A 45 4.70 -3.64 15.79
N ILE A 46 5.03 -2.54 15.09
CA ILE A 46 4.18 -1.36 15.00
C ILE A 46 2.83 -1.73 14.36
N VAL A 47 2.81 -2.26 13.13
CA VAL A 47 1.54 -2.51 12.43
C VAL A 47 0.72 -3.67 13.02
N GLU A 48 1.37 -4.56 13.77
CA GLU A 48 0.73 -5.65 14.53
C GLU A 48 0.21 -5.20 15.91
N SER A 49 0.51 -3.96 16.34
CA SER A 49 0.05 -3.44 17.63
C SER A 49 -1.47 -3.32 17.70
N ASP A 50 -2.04 -3.75 18.83
CA ASP A 50 -3.46 -3.57 19.13
C ASP A 50 -3.79 -2.14 19.62
N VAL A 51 -2.79 -1.27 19.78
CA VAL A 51 -2.98 0.13 20.19
C VAL A 51 -3.38 0.98 18.97
N PRO A 52 -4.64 1.43 18.83
CA PRO A 52 -5.17 1.92 17.55
C PRO A 52 -4.52 3.20 17.01
N LYS A 53 -3.78 3.93 17.85
CA LYS A 53 -3.06 5.16 17.45
C LYS A 53 -1.59 4.92 17.13
N GLU A 54 -1.06 3.76 17.49
CA GLU A 54 0.35 3.41 17.32
C GLU A 54 0.54 2.35 16.23
N ASN A 55 -0.55 1.82 15.66
CA ASN A 55 -0.50 0.70 14.72
C ASN A 55 -0.36 1.09 13.24
N ASN A 56 0.29 2.22 12.98
CA ASN A 56 0.39 2.81 11.65
C ASN A 56 1.82 3.28 11.37
N ILE A 57 2.30 3.03 10.16
CA ILE A 57 3.58 3.55 9.67
C ILE A 57 3.30 4.55 8.55
N GLU A 58 3.91 5.73 8.65
CA GLU A 58 3.91 6.68 7.54
C GLU A 58 4.84 6.20 6.41
N VAL A 59 4.33 6.14 5.19
CA VAL A 59 5.05 5.68 4.01
C VAL A 59 4.88 6.63 2.84
N SER A 60 5.90 6.67 1.96
CA SER A 60 5.83 7.44 0.71
C SER A 60 5.35 6.54 -0.42
N LEU A 61 4.58 7.10 -1.35
CA LEU A 61 4.02 6.36 -2.48
C LEU A 61 4.55 6.91 -3.81
N LEU A 62 5.07 6.03 -4.65
CA LEU A 62 5.45 6.29 -6.03
C LEU A 62 4.25 5.95 -6.93
N GLY A 63 3.79 6.94 -7.69
CA GLY A 63 2.66 6.78 -8.61
C GLY A 63 3.00 6.03 -9.89
N PRO A 64 1.97 5.69 -10.69
CA PRO A 64 2.12 4.98 -11.96
C PRO A 64 2.89 5.79 -13.02
N THR A 65 3.06 7.11 -12.83
CA THR A 65 3.82 8.00 -13.71
C THR A 65 5.29 8.14 -13.31
N LEU A 66 5.77 7.32 -12.36
CA LEU A 66 7.12 7.38 -11.77
C LEU A 66 7.42 8.69 -11.00
N GLU A 67 6.36 9.38 -10.56
CA GLU A 67 6.46 10.54 -9.66
C GLU A 67 6.10 10.18 -8.22
N MET A 68 6.89 10.69 -7.27
CA MET A 68 6.55 10.55 -5.85
C MET A 68 5.30 11.38 -5.56
N TYR A 69 4.33 10.76 -4.93
CA TYR A 69 3.11 11.44 -4.55
C TYR A 69 3.39 12.44 -3.40
N LYS A 70 2.77 13.61 -3.50
CA LYS A 70 3.01 14.76 -2.61
C LYS A 70 2.54 14.53 -1.17
N LEU A 71 1.55 13.66 -0.96
CA LEU A 71 1.00 13.33 0.35
C LEU A 71 1.49 11.96 0.80
N LYS A 72 1.75 11.83 2.10
CA LYS A 72 2.10 10.57 2.73
C LYS A 72 0.90 9.65 2.85
N MET A 73 1.15 8.35 2.91
CA MET A 73 0.15 7.33 3.22
C MET A 73 0.44 6.73 4.59
N GLU A 74 -0.54 6.09 5.18
CA GLU A 74 -0.34 5.21 6.33
C GLU A 74 -0.49 3.76 5.91
N LEU A 75 0.46 2.93 6.31
CA LEU A 75 0.34 1.47 6.29
C LEU A 75 -0.09 0.99 7.68
N THR A 76 -1.11 0.15 7.72
CA THR A 76 -1.56 -0.53 8.94
C THR A 76 -1.93 -1.98 8.63
N MET A 77 -2.09 -2.82 9.64
CA MET A 77 -2.62 -4.17 9.50
C MET A 77 -3.95 -4.29 10.24
N TRP A 78 -4.97 -4.83 9.57
CA TRP A 78 -6.29 -5.05 10.15
C TRP A 78 -6.57 -6.53 10.34
N PRO A 79 -7.03 -6.95 11.54
CA PRO A 79 -7.52 -8.30 11.74
C PRO A 79 -8.83 -8.52 10.98
N MET A 80 -8.97 -9.70 10.40
CA MET A 80 -10.20 -10.26 9.84
C MET A 80 -10.59 -11.49 10.65
N LEU A 81 -11.77 -12.06 10.41
CA LEU A 81 -12.25 -13.23 11.18
C LEU A 81 -11.28 -14.43 11.19
N SER A 82 -10.52 -14.63 10.11
CA SER A 82 -9.61 -15.78 9.94
C SER A 82 -8.24 -15.43 9.35
N THR A 83 -7.97 -14.15 9.12
CA THR A 83 -6.74 -13.68 8.45
C THR A 83 -6.47 -12.23 8.84
N TYR A 84 -5.49 -11.61 8.19
CA TYR A 84 -5.19 -10.19 8.31
C TYR A 84 -5.15 -9.55 6.92
N ASN A 85 -5.25 -8.23 6.87
CA ASN A 85 -5.00 -7.47 5.65
C ASN A 85 -4.04 -6.33 5.96
N TYR A 86 -3.07 -6.08 5.08
CA TYR A 86 -2.39 -4.80 5.06
C TYR A 86 -3.27 -3.76 4.36
N VAL A 87 -3.25 -2.53 4.85
CA VAL A 87 -4.08 -1.44 4.34
C VAL A 87 -3.25 -0.19 4.17
N LEU A 88 -3.20 0.36 2.95
CA LEU A 88 -2.73 1.72 2.70
C LEU A 88 -3.92 2.67 2.80
N LYS A 89 -3.87 3.67 3.69
CA LYS A 89 -5.00 4.57 4.00
C LYS A 89 -4.59 6.04 4.09
N THR A 90 -5.52 6.88 4.58
CA THR A 90 -5.39 8.33 4.81
C THR A 90 -5.51 9.16 3.54
N ASN A 91 -4.63 8.98 2.55
CA ASN A 91 -4.65 9.78 1.32
C ASN A 91 -4.89 8.96 0.04
N TRP A 92 -5.25 7.68 0.18
CA TRP A 92 -5.36 6.74 -0.92
C TRP A 92 -6.37 7.18 -1.99
N TYR A 93 -7.58 7.61 -1.60
CA TYR A 93 -8.59 8.02 -2.57
C TYR A 93 -8.12 9.23 -3.39
N GLN A 94 -7.46 10.21 -2.76
CA GLN A 94 -6.95 11.37 -3.49
C GLN A 94 -5.84 10.95 -4.46
N PHE A 95 -4.95 10.05 -4.04
CA PHE A 95 -3.93 9.47 -4.93
C PHE A 95 -4.57 8.76 -6.12
N TRP A 96 -5.56 7.89 -5.88
CA TRP A 96 -6.28 7.22 -6.95
C TRP A 96 -6.98 8.21 -7.88
N PHE A 97 -7.67 9.21 -7.33
CA PHE A 97 -8.40 10.22 -8.10
C PHE A 97 -7.46 11.04 -9.01
N ASP A 98 -6.31 11.45 -8.49
CA ASP A 98 -5.28 12.19 -9.24
C ASP A 98 -4.65 11.32 -10.34
N ASN A 99 -4.67 9.98 -10.18
CA ASN A 99 -4.07 9.02 -11.11
C ASN A 99 -5.11 8.16 -11.87
N LYS A 100 -6.41 8.50 -11.82
CA LYS A 100 -7.52 7.66 -12.32
C LYS A 100 -7.47 7.37 -13.82
N GLN A 101 -6.76 8.21 -14.58
CA GLN A 101 -6.51 7.99 -16.01
C GLN A 101 -5.61 6.77 -16.28
N HIS A 102 -4.74 6.43 -15.30
CA HIS A 102 -3.82 5.29 -15.33
C HIS A 102 -4.30 4.13 -14.45
N LEU A 103 -4.97 4.42 -13.33
CA LEU A 103 -5.45 3.44 -12.35
C LEU A 103 -6.98 3.34 -12.41
N LYS A 104 -7.50 2.61 -13.38
CA LYS A 104 -8.95 2.44 -13.54
C LYS A 104 -9.47 1.34 -12.61
N GLU A 105 -10.74 1.44 -12.22
CA GLU A 105 -11.43 0.31 -11.61
C GLU A 105 -11.38 -0.88 -12.57
N GLY A 106 -11.09 -2.07 -12.05
CA GLY A 106 -10.91 -3.29 -12.84
C GLY A 106 -9.50 -3.47 -13.42
N SER A 107 -8.63 -2.45 -13.37
CA SER A 107 -7.22 -2.63 -13.77
C SER A 107 -6.50 -3.58 -12.81
N LYS A 108 -5.64 -4.44 -13.36
CA LYS A 108 -4.71 -5.22 -12.56
C LYS A 108 -3.51 -4.33 -12.21
N ILE A 109 -3.15 -4.33 -10.94
CA ILE A 109 -2.04 -3.55 -10.41
C ILE A 109 -1.07 -4.45 -9.66
N GLN A 110 0.16 -3.97 -9.58
CA GLN A 110 1.16 -4.45 -8.65
C GLN A 110 1.47 -3.38 -7.62
N VAL A 111 1.63 -3.82 -6.38
CA VAL A 111 2.15 -3.00 -5.29
C VAL A 111 3.55 -3.51 -4.96
N TRP A 112 4.53 -2.64 -5.12
CA TRP A 112 5.92 -2.93 -4.80
C TRP A 112 6.31 -2.18 -3.54
N SER A 113 7.09 -2.81 -2.68
CA SER A 113 7.80 -2.13 -1.60
C SER A 113 9.25 -1.88 -2.01
N PHE A 114 9.84 -0.83 -1.47
CA PHE A 114 11.26 -0.54 -1.60
C PHE A 114 11.72 0.35 -0.44
N ARG A 115 13.05 0.44 -0.26
CA ARG A 115 13.68 1.31 0.72
C ARG A 115 14.32 2.50 0.05
N ARG A 116 14.13 3.68 0.64
CA ARG A 116 14.86 4.90 0.30
C ARG A 116 15.32 5.53 1.60
N ASP A 117 16.64 5.68 1.75
CA ASP A 117 17.24 6.19 2.99
C ASP A 117 16.74 5.40 4.22
N GLN A 118 16.64 4.06 4.07
CA GLN A 118 16.10 3.09 5.02
C GLN A 118 14.58 3.17 5.29
N GLN A 119 13.89 4.20 4.81
CA GLN A 119 12.44 4.35 4.96
C GLN A 119 11.66 3.45 3.99
N LEU A 120 10.59 2.82 4.50
CA LEU A 120 9.65 2.07 3.69
C LEU A 120 8.89 2.98 2.73
N CYS A 121 8.92 2.63 1.45
CA CYS A 121 8.15 3.26 0.40
C CYS A 121 7.40 2.18 -0.39
N PHE A 122 6.33 2.60 -1.07
CA PHE A 122 5.60 1.74 -2.00
C PHE A 122 5.56 2.35 -3.40
N ALA A 123 5.41 1.51 -4.42
CA ALA A 123 5.12 1.92 -5.79
C ALA A 123 3.89 1.18 -6.31
N ILE A 124 3.03 1.90 -7.04
CA ILE A 124 1.85 1.35 -7.70
C ILE A 124 2.10 1.31 -9.20
N VAL A 125 2.03 0.12 -9.78
CA VAL A 125 2.24 -0.11 -11.21
C VAL A 125 0.99 -0.76 -11.79
N CYS A 126 0.48 -0.24 -12.91
CA CYS A 126 -0.56 -0.93 -13.68
C CYS A 126 0.10 -2.01 -14.55
N VAL A 127 -0.44 -3.22 -14.53
CA VAL A 127 0.03 -4.33 -15.37
C VAL A 127 -1.15 -4.80 -16.21
N GLU A 128 -1.00 -4.79 -17.52
CA GLU A 128 -2.02 -5.28 -18.46
C GLU A 128 -2.20 -6.80 -18.34
#